data_AF-A0A8S2LDK1-F1
#
_entry.id   AF-A0A8S2LDK1-F1
#
_cell.length_a   1.000
_cell.length_b   1.000
_cell.length_c   1.000
_cell.angle_alpha   90.00
_cell.angle_beta   90.00
_cell.angle_gamma   90.00
#
_symmetry.space_group_name_H-M   'P 1'
#
loop_
_entity.id
_entity.type
_entity.pdbx_description
1 polymer ?
#
loop_
_entity_poly.entity_id
_entity_poly.type
_entity_poly.pdbx_seq_one_letter_code
_entity_poly.pdbx_strand_id
1 'polypeptide(L)'
;TSHKEYDIIVLAENFDERFIKVIYQIVQGYFNKLKQYSFSSCLYLPPLSPNQDDSGSTPIYYRIIPRGQVSSLLSEVSSLDLLSIYNVNKLPAALFAEIITWFQKI
;
A
#
# COMPACT_ATOMS: atom_id res chain seq x y z
N THR A 1 3.52 -6.40 8.52
CA THR A 1 3.48 -7.60 7.64
C THR A 1 2.55 -7.33 6.49
N SER A 2 2.85 -7.82 5.28
CA SER A 2 1.98 -7.69 4.10
C SER A 2 0.83 -8.70 4.22
N HIS A 3 -0.40 -8.27 3.89
CA HIS A 3 -1.59 -9.13 4.05
C HIS A 3 -2.08 -9.68 2.70
N LYS A 4 -1.66 -9.08 1.59
CA LYS A 4 -1.97 -9.48 0.21
C LYS A 4 -0.76 -9.19 -0.67
N GLU A 5 -0.71 -9.81 -1.85
CA GLU A 5 0.32 -9.51 -2.84
C GLU A 5 0.28 -8.03 -3.23
N TYR A 6 1.46 -7.44 -3.45
CA TYR A 6 1.60 -6.02 -3.79
C TYR A 6 0.96 -5.07 -2.76
N ASP A 7 1.00 -5.42 -1.47
CA ASP A 7 0.63 -4.52 -0.38
C ASP A 7 1.76 -3.50 -0.15
N ILE A 8 1.49 -2.22 -0.40
CA ILE A 8 2.48 -1.14 -0.29
C ILE A 8 2.06 -0.19 0.82
N ILE A 9 3.03 0.15 1.66
CA ILE A 9 2.93 1.18 2.69
C ILE A 9 3.91 2.30 2.33
N VAL A 10 3.40 3.53 2.26
CA VAL A 10 4.17 4.76 2.10
C VAL A 10 4.15 5.49 3.44
N LEU A 11 5.34 5.81 3.95
CA LEU A 11 5.51 6.59 5.17
C LEU A 11 6.11 7.94 4.80
N ALA A 12 5.63 8.99 5.44
CA ALA A 12 6.19 10.33 5.31
C ALA A 12 6.10 11.09 6.64
N GLU A 13 7.03 12.03 6.81
CA GLU A 13 6.98 12.99 7.91
C GLU A 13 5.95 14.09 7.65
N ASN A 14 5.77 14.48 6.38
CA ASN A 14 4.93 15.61 5.96
C ASN A 14 3.98 15.22 4.81
N PHE A 15 2.80 15.81 4.78
CA PHE A 15 1.83 15.62 3.70
C PHE A 15 2.11 16.67 2.62
N ASP A 16 3.04 16.37 1.73
CA ASP A 16 3.51 17.30 0.69
C ASP A 16 3.31 16.75 -0.73
N GLU A 17 3.69 17.55 -1.73
CA GLU A 17 3.60 17.15 -3.14
C GLU A 17 4.44 15.89 -3.44
N ARG A 18 5.57 15.69 -2.73
CA ARG A 18 6.43 14.52 -2.93
C ARG A 18 5.71 13.25 -2.49
N PHE A 19 5.04 13.28 -1.34
CA PHE A 19 4.23 12.18 -0.85
C PHE A 19 3.11 11.84 -1.85
N ILE A 20 2.38 12.86 -2.32
CA ILE A 20 1.32 12.69 -3.32
C ILE A 20 1.88 12.10 -4.62
N LYS A 21 3.03 12.57 -5.08
CA LYS A 21 3.69 12.08 -6.30
C LYS A 21 4.09 10.62 -6.19
N VAL A 22 4.60 10.18 -5.04
CA VAL A 22 4.91 8.77 -4.79
C VAL A 22 3.64 7.91 -4.85
N ILE A 23 2.55 8.35 -4.22
CA ILE A 23 1.26 7.66 -4.29
C ILE A 23 0.78 7.55 -5.74
N TYR A 24 0.83 8.64 -6.49
CA TYR A 24 0.46 8.67 -7.90
C TYR A 24 1.28 7.68 -8.74
N GLN A 25 2.60 7.63 -8.54
CA GLN A 25 3.48 6.69 -9.24
C GLN A 25 3.16 5.23 -8.90
N ILE A 26 2.84 4.93 -7.64
CA ILE A 26 2.41 3.59 -7.22
C ILE A 26 1.13 3.19 -7.93
N VAL A 27 0.11 4.07 -7.94
CA VAL A 27 -1.16 3.83 -8.64
C VAL A 27 -0.92 3.61 -10.13
N GLN A 28 -0.05 4.41 -10.76
CA GLN A 28 0.30 4.23 -12.17
C GLN A 28 1.03 2.91 -12.43
N GLY A 29 1.87 2.45 -11.51
CA GLY A 29 2.48 1.12 -11.56
C GLY A 29 1.43 0.01 -11.53
N TYR A 30 0.45 0.11 -10.64
CA TYR A 30 -0.65 -0.86 -10.53
C TYR A 30 -1.44 -0.97 -11.84
N PHE A 31 -1.85 0.17 -12.42
CA PHE A 31 -2.66 0.18 -13.65
C PHE A 31 -1.86 -0.24 -14.88
N ASN A 32 -0.67 0.33 -15.07
CA ASN A 32 0.04 0.20 -16.34
C ASN A 32 0.93 -1.04 -16.40
N LYS A 33 1.52 -1.46 -15.28
CA LYS A 33 2.42 -2.63 -15.21
C LYS A 33 1.71 -3.87 -14.72
N LEU A 34 1.01 -3.79 -13.59
CA LEU A 34 0.41 -4.97 -12.96
C LEU A 34 -1.01 -5.28 -13.42
N LYS A 35 -1.67 -4.35 -14.14
CA LYS A 35 -3.07 -4.45 -14.55
C LYS A 35 -4.00 -4.71 -13.35
N GLN A 36 -3.67 -4.08 -12.22
CA GLN A 36 -4.45 -4.11 -10.98
C GLN A 36 -5.31 -2.85 -10.93
N TYR A 37 -6.61 -3.02 -11.09
CA TYR A 37 -7.57 -1.92 -11.20
C TYR A 37 -8.43 -1.74 -9.95
N SER A 38 -8.50 -2.77 -9.11
CA SER A 38 -9.25 -2.75 -7.86
C SER A 38 -8.28 -2.75 -6.69
N PHE A 39 -8.43 -1.79 -5.78
CA PHE A 39 -7.59 -1.66 -4.59
C PHE A 39 -8.38 -1.00 -3.46
N SER A 40 -8.00 -1.32 -2.24
CA SER A 40 -8.42 -0.60 -1.04
C SER A 40 -7.25 0.23 -0.54
N SER A 41 -7.50 1.48 -0.17
CA SER A 41 -6.48 2.36 0.37
C SER A 41 -6.92 3.01 1.67
N CYS A 42 -5.95 3.27 2.55
CA CYS A 42 -6.16 3.98 3.80
C CYS A 42 -5.08 5.06 3.93
N LEU A 43 -5.50 6.29 4.25
CA LEU A 43 -4.62 7.39 4.63
C LEU A 43 -4.82 7.66 6.12
N TYR A 44 -3.73 7.57 6.86
CA TYR A 44 -3.66 7.91 8.28
C TYR A 44 -2.86 9.18 8.44
N LEU A 45 -3.47 10.17 9.09
CA LEU A 45 -2.90 11.48 9.35
C LEU A 45 -2.77 11.67 10.87
N PRO A 46 -1.83 12.51 11.32
CA PRO A 46 -1.79 12.94 12.70
C PRO A 46 -3.12 13.55 13.16
N PRO A 47 -3.44 13.48 14.47
CA PRO A 47 -4.62 14.13 15.02
C PRO A 47 -4.61 15.64 14.72
N LEU A 48 -5.78 16.20 14.40
CA LEU A 48 -5.94 17.63 14.12
C LEU A 48 -5.59 18.52 15.33
N SER A 49 -5.76 17.99 16.54
CA SER A 49 -5.41 18.63 17.80
C SER A 49 -4.60 17.63 18.63
N PRO A 50 -3.26 17.66 18.56
CA PRO A 50 -2.42 16.79 19.38
C PRO A 50 -2.63 17.15 20.86
N ASN A 51 -2.80 16.13 21.70
CA ASN A 51 -2.85 16.37 23.14
C ASN A 51 -1.42 16.69 23.63
N GLN A 52 -1.28 17.44 24.73
CA GLN A 52 0.03 17.81 25.28
C GLN A 52 0.88 16.58 25.68
N ASP A 53 0.25 15.41 25.87
CA ASP A 53 0.89 14.14 26.20
C ASP A 53 1.27 13.28 24.96
N ASP A 54 0.96 13.73 23.73
CA ASP A 54 1.36 13.04 22.49
C ASP A 54 2.86 13.26 22.22
N SER A 55 3.69 12.58 22.99
CA SER A 55 5.16 12.59 22.92
C SER A 55 5.74 11.89 21.67
N GLY A 56 4.89 11.57 20.68
CA GLY A 56 5.31 11.08 19.38
C GLY A 56 4.21 11.29 18.35
N SER A 57 4.42 12.19 17.37
CA SER A 57 3.47 12.31 16.26
C SER A 57 3.52 11.03 15.44
N THR A 58 2.38 10.37 15.27
CA THR A 58 2.30 9.22 14.35
C THR A 58 2.64 9.72 12.94
N PRO A 59 3.60 9.09 12.21
CA PRO A 59 3.94 9.53 10.88
C PRO A 59 2.72 9.43 9.96
N ILE A 60 2.73 10.23 8.90
CA ILE A 60 1.73 10.08 7.85
C ILE A 60 1.95 8.73 7.18
N TYR A 61 0.86 8.00 7.06
CA TYR A 61 0.86 6.64 6.56
C TYR A 61 -0.19 6.51 5.47
N TYR A 62 0.22 6.02 4.32
CA TYR A 62 -0.70 5.60 3.27
C TYR A 62 -0.46 4.14 2.94
N ARG A 63 -1.49 3.32 3.04
CA ARG A 63 -1.43 1.92 2.63
C ARG A 63 -2.38 1.69 1.48
N ILE A 64 -1.89 0.97 0.47
CA ILE A 64 -2.69 0.56 -0.68
C ILE A 64 -2.54 -0.96 -0.88
N ILE A 65 -3.68 -1.63 -0.93
CA ILE A 65 -3.78 -3.08 -1.02
C ILE A 65 -4.58 -3.40 -2.27
N PRO A 66 -3.96 -3.95 -3.33
CA PRO A 66 -4.70 -4.38 -4.50
C PRO A 66 -5.52 -5.62 -4.18
N ARG A 67 -6.72 -5.66 -4.75
CA ARG A 67 -7.67 -6.76 -4.64
C ARG A 67 -7.46 -7.78 -5.75
N GLY A 68 -6.31 -7.84 -6.41
CA GLY A 68 -6.09 -8.77 -7.52
C GLY A 68 -6.94 -8.47 -8.77
N GLN A 69 -6.80 -9.32 -9.78
CA GLN A 69 -7.66 -9.26 -10.96
C GLN A 69 -9.06 -9.80 -10.62
N VAL A 70 -10.10 -9.16 -11.16
CA VAL A 70 -11.51 -9.55 -10.91
C VAL A 70 -11.78 -11.02 -11.30
N SER A 71 -11.04 -11.55 -12.27
CA SER A 71 -11.12 -12.95 -12.70
C SER A 71 -10.36 -13.93 -11.78
N SER A 72 -9.60 -13.45 -10.80
CA SER A 72 -8.79 -14.27 -9.91
C SER A 72 -9.54 -14.65 -8.65
N LEU A 73 -9.44 -15.91 -8.24
CA LEU A 73 -9.98 -16.40 -6.95
C LEU A 73 -9.32 -15.73 -5.74
N LEU A 74 -8.13 -15.15 -5.91
CA LEU A 74 -7.40 -14.47 -4.83
C LEU A 74 -7.91 -13.03 -4.58
N SER A 75 -8.83 -12.55 -5.44
CA SER A 75 -9.33 -11.17 -5.39
C SER A 75 -10.28 -10.91 -4.24
N GLU A 76 -10.97 -11.96 -3.82
CA GLU A 76 -11.88 -11.91 -2.70
C GLU A 76 -11.17 -12.12 -1.37
N VAL A 77 -11.75 -11.55 -0.33
CA VAL A 77 -11.33 -11.82 1.05
C VAL A 77 -12.07 -13.08 1.48
N SER A 78 -11.32 -14.16 1.64
CA SER A 78 -11.87 -15.44 2.10
C SER A 78 -11.97 -15.46 3.62
N SER A 79 -12.74 -16.41 4.16
CA SER A 79 -12.78 -16.66 5.61
C SER A 79 -11.40 -16.99 6.18
N LEU A 80 -10.49 -17.56 5.36
CA LEU A 80 -9.12 -17.81 5.74
C LEU A 80 -8.35 -16.51 5.98
N ASP A 81 -8.53 -15.50 5.11
CA ASP A 81 -7.89 -14.18 5.28
C ASP A 81 -8.38 -13.44 6.54
N LEU A 82 -9.60 -13.74 7.01
CA LEU A 82 -10.18 -13.15 8.22
C LEU A 82 -9.79 -13.90 9.51
N LEU A 83 -9.61 -15.22 9.43
CA LEU A 83 -9.49 -16.09 10.60
C LEU A 83 -8.09 -16.71 10.77
N SER A 84 -7.20 -16.62 9.79
CA SER A 84 -5.82 -17.12 9.88
C SER A 84 -4.76 -16.04 9.69
N ILE A 85 -3.49 -16.46 9.84
CA ILE A 85 -2.31 -15.67 9.47
C ILE A 85 -2.27 -15.59 7.94
N TYR A 86 -2.04 -14.38 7.42
CA TYR A 86 -2.20 -13.98 6.02
C TYR A 86 -1.52 -14.92 5.00
N ASN A 87 -2.18 -15.14 3.86
CA ASN A 87 -1.65 -15.95 2.76
C ASN A 87 -1.01 -15.06 1.69
N VAL A 88 0.32 -14.91 1.75
CA VAL A 88 1.10 -14.13 0.77
C VAL A 88 2.04 -15.06 0.01
N ASN A 89 1.82 -15.20 -1.30
CA ASN A 89 2.58 -16.12 -2.16
C ASN A 89 3.80 -15.47 -2.84
N LYS A 90 3.97 -14.15 -2.72
CA LYS A 90 5.12 -13.39 -3.24
C LYS A 90 6.00 -12.87 -2.11
N LEU A 91 7.31 -13.07 -2.23
CA LEU A 91 8.28 -12.51 -1.28
C LEU A 91 8.32 -10.97 -1.37
N PRO A 92 8.29 -10.25 -0.22
CA PRO A 92 8.33 -8.78 -0.21
C PRO A 92 9.57 -8.19 -0.90
N ALA A 93 10.72 -8.86 -0.82
CA ALA A 93 11.96 -8.38 -1.46
C ALA A 93 11.86 -8.39 -3.00
N ALA A 94 11.23 -9.44 -3.57
CA ALA A 94 11.03 -9.53 -5.02
C ALA A 94 10.05 -8.46 -5.51
N LEU A 95 9.01 -8.18 -4.72
CA LEU A 95 8.08 -7.07 -4.95
C LEU A 95 8.80 -5.71 -4.97
N PHE A 96 9.67 -5.47 -4.00
CA PHE A 96 10.40 -4.21 -3.88
C PHE A 96 11.31 -3.95 -5.08
N ALA A 97 12.04 -4.97 -5.53
CA ALA A 97 12.87 -4.88 -6.72
C ALA A 97 12.04 -4.55 -7.98
N GLU A 98 10.87 -5.17 -8.14
CA GLU A 98 9.95 -4.90 -9.25
C GLU A 98 9.45 -3.45 -9.23
N ILE A 99 9.04 -2.96 -8.06
CA ILE A 99 8.53 -1.60 -7.86
C ILE A 99 9.61 -0.53 -8.14
N ILE A 100 10.86 -0.75 -7.71
CA ILE A 100 11.98 0.19 -7.99
C ILE A 100 12.10 0.47 -9.50
N THR A 101 11.92 -0.55 -10.33
CA THR A 101 12.01 -0.38 -11.79
C THR A 101 10.92 0.52 -12.36
N TRP A 102 9.80 0.69 -11.66
CA TRP A 102 8.73 1.61 -12.08
C TRP A 102 9.15 3.07 -11.88
N PHE A 103 9.85 3.34 -10.78
CA PHE A 103 10.36 4.67 -10.45
C PHE A 103 11.54 5.11 -11.32
N GLN A 104 12.29 4.17 -11.91
CA GLN A 104 13.43 4.48 -12.79
C GLN A 104 13.05 4.80 -14.25
N LYS A 105 11.79 4.54 -14.66
CA LYS A 105 11.32 4.70 -16.05
C LYS A 105 10.41 5.93 -16.26
N ILE A 106 10.32 6.80 -15.26
CA ILE A 106 9.53 8.05 -15.24
C ILE A 106 10.49 9.19 -14.89
#